data_AF-A0A6G1VP64-F1
#
_entry.id   AF-A0A6G1VP64-F1
#
_cell.length_a   1.000
_cell.length_b   1.000
_cell.length_c   1.000
_cell.angle_alpha   90.00
_cell.angle_beta   90.00
_cell.angle_gamma   90.00
#
_symmetry.space_group_name_H-M   'P 1'
#
loop_
_entity.id
_entity.type
_entity.pdbx_description
1 polymer ?
#
loop_
_entity_poly.entity_id
_entity_poly.type
_entity_poly.pdbx_seq_one_letter_code
_entity_poly.pdbx_strand_id
1 'polypeptide(L)'
;MKDFLKVVDACDDIQVVKNVVNILIDGMKTGMKDTCMFATIKVAYSELVGCHYSEELAELYYRCEGLDSKVWDAAKLAYTQEIQANYPDVPLYDWVILYGRMSQNTKGTDAIVEACKVFLNNKFSPYFDID
;
A
#
# COMPACT_ATOMS: atom_id res chain seq x y z
N MET A 1 10.91 4.04 -6.20
CA MET A 1 12.01 3.86 -5.23
C MET A 1 12.77 5.15 -4.90
N LYS A 2 12.42 6.31 -5.48
CA LYS A 2 13.15 7.56 -5.19
C LYS A 2 12.75 8.10 -3.82
N ASP A 3 11.49 7.97 -3.44
CA ASP A 3 11.01 8.48 -2.16
C ASP A 3 11.48 7.59 -1.02
N PHE A 4 11.58 6.28 -1.21
CA PHE A 4 12.17 5.36 -0.24
C PHE A 4 13.61 5.77 0.11
N LEU A 5 14.44 5.94 -0.91
CA LEU A 5 15.85 6.25 -0.74
C LEU A 5 16.06 7.62 -0.07
N LYS A 6 15.22 8.61 -0.39
CA LYS A 6 15.26 9.91 0.30
C LYS A 6 14.93 9.79 1.78
N VAL A 7 13.93 8.98 2.13
CA VAL A 7 13.56 8.79 3.55
C VAL A 7 14.66 8.03 4.30
N VAL A 8 15.31 7.04 3.66
CA VAL A 8 16.49 6.37 4.24
C VAL A 8 17.64 7.35 4.45
N ASP A 9 17.95 8.18 3.46
CA ASP A 9 19.06 9.16 3.52
C ASP A 9 18.83 10.24 4.57
N ALA A 10 17.57 10.62 4.79
CA ALA A 10 17.17 11.59 5.82
C ALA A 10 17.02 10.98 7.23
N CYS A 11 17.22 9.66 7.41
CA CYS A 11 17.04 8.99 8.69
C CYS A 11 18.33 9.05 9.54
N ASP A 12 18.32 9.85 10.60
CA ASP A 12 19.46 9.97 11.54
C ASP A 12 19.55 8.81 12.56
N ASP A 13 18.52 7.97 12.65
CA ASP A 13 18.51 6.82 13.56
C ASP A 13 19.23 5.61 12.92
N ILE A 14 20.47 5.40 13.36
CA ILE A 14 21.32 4.32 12.87
C ILE A 14 20.72 2.92 13.13
N GLN A 15 19.89 2.75 14.16
CA GLN A 15 19.26 1.47 14.45
C GLN A 15 18.14 1.19 13.46
N VAL A 16 17.34 2.19 13.12
CA VAL A 16 16.31 2.10 12.07
C VAL A 16 16.96 1.77 10.73
N VAL A 17 18.03 2.47 10.36
CA VAL A 17 18.76 2.19 9.11
C VAL A 17 19.30 0.75 9.07
N LYS A 18 19.85 0.25 10.18
CA LYS A 18 20.29 -1.15 10.28
C LYS A 18 19.14 -2.14 10.10
N ASN A 19 17.97 -1.87 10.70
CA ASN A 19 16.80 -2.73 10.55
C ASN A 19 16.37 -2.79 9.07
N VAL A 20 16.27 -1.64 8.41
CA VAL A 20 15.94 -1.54 6.98
C VAL A 20 16.90 -2.38 6.13
N VAL A 21 18.21 -2.24 6.34
CA VAL A 21 19.22 -3.01 5.60
C VAL A 21 19.06 -4.51 5.84
N ASN A 22 18.81 -4.94 7.08
CA ASN A 22 18.60 -6.35 7.41
C ASN A 22 17.35 -6.93 6.73
N ILE A 23 16.23 -6.19 6.74
CA ILE A 23 14.98 -6.60 6.06
C ILE A 23 15.24 -6.81 4.57
N LEU A 24 15.96 -5.89 3.91
CA LEU A 24 16.30 -5.99 2.50
C LEU A 24 17.23 -7.19 2.23
N ILE A 25 18.24 -7.43 3.09
CA ILE A 25 19.13 -8.59 2.99
C ILE A 25 18.34 -9.89 3.08
N ASP A 26 17.42 -10.00 4.04
CA ASP A 26 16.63 -11.21 4.22
C ASP A 26 15.66 -11.45 3.06
N GLY A 27 15.03 -10.39 2.53
CA GLY A 27 14.23 -10.50 1.30
C GLY A 27 15.07 -10.94 0.09
N MET A 28 16.31 -10.45 -0.05
CA MET A 28 17.20 -10.88 -1.13
C MET A 28 17.55 -12.38 -1.03
N LYS A 29 17.72 -12.92 0.18
CA LYS A 29 17.99 -14.36 0.39
C LYS A 29 16.81 -15.23 -0.03
N THR A 30 15.58 -14.75 0.12
CA THR A 30 14.36 -15.49 -0.22
C THR A 30 13.95 -15.36 -1.69
N GLY A 31 14.61 -14.48 -2.45
CA GLY A 31 14.34 -14.25 -3.87
C GLY A 31 13.21 -13.24 -4.05
N MET A 32 13.56 -11.96 -4.12
CA MET A 32 12.62 -10.85 -4.32
C MET A 32 12.05 -10.87 -5.75
N LYS A 33 10.94 -11.58 -5.95
CA LYS A 33 10.10 -11.47 -7.14
C LYS A 33 8.66 -11.14 -6.74
N ASP A 34 7.97 -10.40 -7.61
CA ASP A 34 6.53 -10.14 -7.54
C ASP A 34 6.06 -9.72 -6.13
N THR A 35 5.16 -10.49 -5.53
CA THR A 35 4.55 -10.22 -4.22
C THR A 35 5.56 -10.25 -3.07
N CYS A 36 6.60 -11.08 -3.16
CA CYS A 36 7.68 -11.13 -2.17
C CYS A 36 8.48 -9.82 -2.16
N MET A 37 8.72 -9.23 -3.34
CA MET A 37 9.39 -7.93 -3.44
C MET A 37 8.57 -6.81 -2.77
N PHE A 38 7.26 -6.76 -3.01
CA PHE A 38 6.38 -5.77 -2.39
C PHE A 38 6.35 -5.92 -0.86
N ALA A 39 6.15 -7.15 -0.35
CA ALA A 39 6.10 -7.40 1.09
C ALA A 39 7.39 -6.96 1.80
N THR A 40 8.56 -7.30 1.25
CA THR A 40 9.85 -6.86 1.81
C THR A 40 9.98 -5.34 1.81
N ILE A 41 9.63 -4.66 0.71
CA ILE A 41 9.75 -3.21 0.62
C ILE A 41 8.73 -2.50 1.54
N LYS A 42 7.52 -3.04 1.70
CA LYS A 42 6.51 -2.55 2.66
C LYS A 42 7.05 -2.59 4.09
N VAL A 43 7.62 -3.72 4.50
CA VAL A 43 8.21 -3.88 5.85
C VAL A 43 9.41 -2.96 6.05
N ALA A 44 10.24 -2.75 5.02
CA ALA A 44 11.33 -1.78 5.09
C ALA A 44 10.81 -0.34 5.20
N TYR A 45 9.74 0.01 4.49
CA TYR A 45 9.08 1.32 4.60
C TYR A 45 8.48 1.57 5.99
N SER A 46 7.89 0.53 6.61
CA SER A 46 7.24 0.68 7.92
C SER A 46 8.20 1.06 9.04
N GLU A 47 9.47 0.67 8.93
CA GLU A 47 10.52 1.08 9.87
C GLU A 47 10.81 2.59 9.80
N LEU A 48 10.51 3.24 8.67
CA LEU A 48 10.93 4.61 8.36
C LEU A 48 9.83 5.66 8.50
N VAL A 49 8.64 5.40 7.93
CA VAL A 49 7.61 6.43 7.67
C VAL A 49 6.25 6.09 8.27
N GLY A 50 6.16 5.01 9.05
CA GLY A 50 4.96 4.63 9.78
C GLY A 50 4.05 3.66 9.02
N CYS A 51 2.76 3.67 9.38
CA CYS A 51 1.83 2.58 9.08
C CYS A 51 0.81 2.92 7.97
N HIS A 52 1.26 3.63 6.94
CA HIS A 52 0.44 4.02 5.78
C HIS A 52 1.24 3.87 4.49
N TYR A 53 0.54 3.59 3.39
CA TYR A 53 1.15 3.49 2.08
C TYR A 53 1.46 4.87 1.50
N SER A 54 2.59 4.99 0.81
CA SER A 54 2.91 6.11 -0.07
C SER A 54 2.44 5.82 -1.50
N GLU A 55 2.43 6.83 -2.36
CA GLU A 55 2.16 6.64 -3.79
C GLU A 55 3.09 5.61 -4.41
N GLU A 56 4.38 5.73 -4.11
CA GLU A 56 5.42 4.85 -4.63
C GLU A 56 5.21 3.39 -4.20
N LEU A 57 4.78 3.17 -2.95
CA LEU A 57 4.51 1.85 -2.43
C LEU A 57 3.23 1.27 -3.04
N ALA A 58 2.20 2.10 -3.25
CA ALA A 58 0.99 1.71 -3.95
C ALA A 58 1.23 1.38 -5.43
N GLU A 59 2.05 2.17 -6.14
CA GLU A 59 2.44 1.85 -7.51
C GLU A 59 3.19 0.52 -7.61
N LEU A 60 4.07 0.24 -6.63
CA LEU A 60 4.78 -1.02 -6.57
C LEU A 60 3.81 -2.20 -6.39
N TYR A 61 2.84 -2.07 -5.47
CA TYR A 61 1.79 -3.06 -5.28
C TYR A 61 1.05 -3.35 -6.59
N TYR A 62 0.55 -2.32 -7.29
CA TYR A 62 -0.20 -2.49 -8.53
C TYR A 62 0.62 -3.22 -9.60
N ARG A 63 1.92 -2.93 -9.71
CA ARG A 63 2.81 -3.63 -10.65
C ARG A 63 3.02 -5.09 -10.26
N CYS A 64 3.26 -5.37 -8.98
CA CYS A 64 3.46 -6.74 -8.48
C CYS A 64 2.21 -7.61 -8.63
N GLU A 65 1.03 -7.02 -8.45
CA GLU A 65 -0.26 -7.70 -8.55
C GLU A 65 -0.85 -7.72 -9.97
N GLY A 66 -0.18 -7.07 -10.93
CA GLY A 66 -0.65 -6.98 -12.32
C GLY A 66 -1.95 -6.18 -12.48
N LEU A 67 -2.22 -5.22 -11.59
CA LEU A 67 -3.39 -4.35 -11.64
C LEU A 67 -3.20 -3.26 -12.70
N ASP A 68 -4.24 -3.03 -13.50
CA ASP A 68 -4.17 -2.05 -14.58
C ASP A 68 -4.32 -0.60 -14.07
N SER A 69 -3.91 0.36 -14.91
CA SER A 69 -4.01 1.79 -14.58
C SER A 69 -5.45 2.30 -14.49
N LYS A 70 -6.42 1.59 -15.08
CA LYS A 70 -7.84 1.98 -15.00
C LYS A 70 -8.41 1.69 -13.61
N VAL A 71 -7.96 0.61 -12.96
CA VAL A 71 -8.28 0.31 -11.55
C VAL A 71 -7.74 1.42 -10.67
N TRP A 72 -6.51 1.88 -10.91
CA TRP A 72 -5.91 3.00 -10.19
C TRP A 72 -6.70 4.30 -10.35
N ASP A 73 -7.02 4.66 -11.59
CA ASP A 73 -7.79 5.88 -11.89
C ASP A 73 -9.20 5.81 -11.27
N ALA A 74 -9.86 4.65 -11.34
CA ALA A 74 -11.15 4.42 -10.71
C ALA A 74 -11.08 4.55 -9.18
N ALA A 75 -10.03 4.01 -8.54
CA ALA A 75 -9.81 4.14 -7.11
C ALA A 75 -9.67 5.62 -6.70
N LYS A 76 -8.84 6.41 -7.41
CA LYS A 76 -8.66 7.84 -7.11
C LYS A 76 -9.94 8.64 -7.35
N LEU A 77 -10.70 8.31 -8.40
CA LEU A 77 -11.99 8.95 -8.67
C LEU A 77 -13.00 8.69 -7.54
N ALA A 78 -13.18 7.42 -7.14
CA ALA A 78 -14.06 7.05 -6.04
C ALA A 78 -13.63 7.71 -4.72
N TYR A 79 -12.32 7.85 -4.48
CA TYR A 79 -11.79 8.52 -3.30
C TYR A 79 -12.28 9.96 -3.20
N THR A 80 -12.12 10.72 -4.28
CA THR A 80 -12.46 12.15 -4.33
C THR A 80 -13.97 12.40 -4.35
N GLN A 81 -14.75 11.47 -4.90
CA GLN A 81 -16.21 11.61 -4.98
C GLN A 81 -16.92 11.28 -3.67
N GLU A 82 -16.46 10.29 -2.92
CA GLU A 82 -17.21 9.78 -1.77
C GLU A 82 -16.34 9.47 -0.55
N ILE A 83 -15.21 8.79 -0.73
CA ILE A 83 -14.48 8.20 0.41
C ILE A 83 -13.82 9.27 1.27
N GLN A 84 -13.22 10.30 0.68
CA GLN A 84 -12.54 11.35 1.44
C GLN A 84 -13.47 12.06 2.42
N ALA A 85 -14.75 12.25 2.04
CA ALA A 85 -15.74 12.90 2.89
C ALA A 85 -16.30 11.95 3.96
N ASN A 86 -16.53 10.69 3.62
CA ASN A 86 -17.20 9.71 4.50
C ASN A 86 -16.24 8.94 5.41
N TYR A 87 -14.95 8.85 5.05
CA TYR A 87 -13.90 8.13 5.75
C TYR A 87 -12.63 9.01 5.84
N PRO A 88 -12.68 10.15 6.57
CA PRO A 88 -11.61 11.14 6.58
C PRO A 88 -10.28 10.62 7.15
N ASP A 89 -10.34 9.59 7.98
CA ASP A 89 -9.17 8.96 8.60
C ASP A 89 -8.45 7.97 7.68
N VAL A 90 -8.97 7.70 6.47
CA VAL A 90 -8.36 6.79 5.50
C VAL A 90 -7.51 7.58 4.51
N PRO A 91 -6.17 7.44 4.54
CA PRO A 91 -5.31 8.09 3.56
C PRO A 91 -5.59 7.59 2.14
N LEU A 92 -5.35 8.46 1.15
CA LEU A 92 -5.57 8.15 -0.26
C LEU A 92 -4.94 6.83 -0.69
N TYR A 93 -3.66 6.60 -0.35
CA TYR A 93 -2.94 5.42 -0.84
C TYR A 93 -3.30 4.15 -0.09
N ASP A 94 -3.73 4.24 1.17
CA ASP A 94 -4.34 3.13 1.90
C ASP A 94 -5.65 2.70 1.24
N TRP A 95 -6.47 3.68 0.84
CA TRP A 95 -7.67 3.42 0.05
C TRP A 95 -7.33 2.79 -1.31
N VAL A 96 -6.34 3.31 -2.03
CA VAL A 96 -5.95 2.79 -3.36
C VAL A 96 -5.49 1.33 -3.29
N ILE A 97 -4.76 0.95 -2.22
CA ILE A 97 -4.40 -0.45 -1.95
C ILE A 97 -5.64 -1.29 -1.69
N LEU A 98 -6.54 -0.86 -0.79
CA LEU A 98 -7.77 -1.57 -0.47
C LEU A 98 -8.64 -1.79 -1.71
N TYR A 99 -8.84 -0.74 -2.51
CA TYR A 99 -9.62 -0.82 -3.75
C TYR A 99 -8.97 -1.79 -4.73
N GLY A 100 -7.65 -1.69 -4.92
CA GLY A 100 -6.88 -2.60 -5.77
C GLY A 100 -7.08 -4.06 -5.37
N ARG A 101 -6.96 -4.36 -4.07
CA ARG A 101 -7.18 -5.70 -3.52
C ARG A 101 -8.59 -6.21 -3.79
N MET A 102 -9.61 -5.40 -3.50
CA MET A 102 -11.01 -5.81 -3.69
C MET A 102 -11.35 -6.02 -5.17
N SER A 103 -10.71 -5.28 -6.08
CA SER A 103 -10.89 -5.42 -7.53
C SER A 103 -10.44 -6.77 -8.10
N GLN A 104 -9.53 -7.48 -7.41
CA GLN A 104 -9.08 -8.80 -7.84
C GLN A 104 -10.18 -9.86 -7.70
N ASN A 105 -11.11 -9.66 -6.76
CA ASN A 105 -12.17 -10.61 -6.45
C ASN A 105 -13.58 -10.10 -6.81
N THR A 106 -13.71 -8.79 -7.07
CA THR A 106 -15.00 -8.12 -7.33
C THR A 106 -14.92 -7.30 -8.61
N LYS A 107 -15.95 -7.38 -9.44
CA LYS A 107 -16.06 -6.61 -10.69
C LYS A 107 -17.13 -5.53 -10.58
N GLY A 108 -16.89 -4.41 -11.25
CA GLY A 108 -17.77 -3.26 -11.25
C GLY A 108 -17.45 -2.28 -10.12
N THR A 109 -17.33 -1.00 -10.45
CA THR A 109 -16.88 0.05 -9.53
C THR A 109 -17.72 0.10 -8.26
N ASP A 110 -19.04 0.14 -8.38
CA ASP A 110 -19.94 0.25 -7.21
C ASP A 110 -19.80 -0.94 -6.27
N ALA A 111 -19.70 -2.16 -6.82
CA ALA A 111 -19.54 -3.37 -6.01
C ALA A 111 -18.18 -3.40 -5.28
N ILE A 112 -17.11 -2.94 -5.94
CA ILE A 112 -15.78 -2.82 -5.31
C ILE A 112 -15.83 -1.79 -4.18
N VAL A 113 -16.43 -0.61 -4.43
CA VAL A 113 -16.58 0.44 -3.42
C VAL A 113 -17.36 -0.06 -2.20
N GLU A 114 -18.47 -0.76 -2.41
CA GLU A 114 -19.25 -1.33 -1.30
C GLU A 114 -18.47 -2.39 -0.52
N ALA A 115 -17.71 -3.26 -1.20
CA ALA A 115 -16.82 -4.21 -0.52
C ALA A 115 -15.77 -3.49 0.36
N CYS A 116 -15.20 -2.40 -0.15
CA CYS A 116 -14.25 -1.58 0.62
C CYS A 116 -14.93 -0.92 1.82
N LYS A 117 -16.14 -0.36 1.67
CA LYS A 117 -16.90 0.22 2.79
C LYS A 117 -17.22 -0.80 3.86
N VAL A 118 -17.60 -2.03 3.48
CA VAL A 118 -17.81 -3.13 4.43
C VAL A 118 -16.54 -3.38 5.24
N PHE A 119 -15.38 -3.45 4.59
CA PHE A 119 -14.09 -3.62 5.27
C PHE A 119 -13.82 -2.48 6.28
N LEU A 120 -13.94 -1.22 5.84
CA LEU A 120 -13.70 -0.04 6.67
C LEU A 120 -14.71 0.10 7.82
N ASN A 121 -15.98 -0.21 7.59
CA ASN A 121 -17.04 -0.15 8.61
C ASN A 121 -16.83 -1.18 9.72
N ASN A 122 -16.18 -2.30 9.42
CA ASN A 122 -15.74 -3.30 10.41
C ASN A 122 -14.45 -2.90 11.13
N LYS A 123 -13.95 -1.68 10.93
CA LYS A 123 -12.76 -1.10 11.58
C LYS A 123 -11.46 -1.82 11.26
N PHE A 124 -11.40 -2.52 10.12
CA PHE A 124 -10.14 -3.04 9.60
C PHE A 124 -9.29 -1.92 8.99
N SER A 125 -7.98 -2.03 9.18
CA SER A 125 -6.96 -1.15 8.62
C SER A 125 -6.47 -1.68 7.27
N PRO A 126 -6.54 -0.89 6.18
CA PRO A 126 -5.96 -1.29 4.90
C PRO A 126 -4.47 -1.62 4.98
N TYR A 127 -3.76 -1.04 5.94
CA TYR A 127 -2.32 -1.26 6.09
C TYR A 127 -1.98 -2.58 6.78
N PHE A 128 -2.74 -2.96 7.81
CA PHE A 128 -2.43 -4.12 8.65
C PHE A 128 -3.26 -5.35 8.30
N ASP A 129 -4.49 -5.18 7.83
CA ASP A 129 -5.48 -6.25 7.70
C ASP A 129 -5.72 -6.67 6.23
N ILE A 130 -4.88 -6.17 5.31
CA ILE A 130 -4.85 -6.60 3.90
C ILE A 130 -3.55 -7.36 3.64
N ASP A 131 -3.71 -8.68 3.49
CA ASP A 131 -2.74 -9.61 2.92
C ASP A 131 -2.97 -9.80 1.42
#